data_AF-A0A7Z9TGR0-F1
#
_entry.id   AF-A0A7Z9TGR0-F1
#
_cell.length_a   1.000
_cell.length_b   1.000
_cell.length_c   1.000
_cell.angle_alpha   90.00
_cell.angle_beta   90.00
_cell.angle_gamma   90.00
#
_symmetry.space_group_name_H-M   'P 1'
#
loop_
_entity.id
_entity.type
_entity.pdbx_description
1 polymer ?
#
loop_
_entity_poly.entity_id
_entity_poly.type
_entity_poly.pdbx_seq_one_letter_code
_entity_poly.pdbx_strand_id
1 'polypeptide(L)'
;MRRIVLFGLVIGLMTTTSWAELDCPPDSSYHVDMRTMLPDGSPNPTYGQEIATGLCACMGYVDGIEINGNEVTFTIRIVDNEPIRGVELDIYHDFADLTYTSVSKGEKLENVTDEDGNPRNMTLLGNWLDDHVKVLGYSTSRARTEGNGEEGDLMHVTYTLPEGGVLPDEVTFYFGLANLPGTSMDPELLNVVCAYPDEENPASVSTAVVSADAESIIL
;
A
#
# COMPACT_ATOMS: atom_id res chain seq x y z
N MET A 1 10.54 57.32 -29.30
CA MET A 1 10.54 57.01 -27.86
C MET A 1 10.12 55.56 -27.70
N ARG A 2 11.02 54.71 -27.22
CA ARG A 2 10.90 53.23 -27.21
C ARG A 2 10.07 52.81 -26.00
N ARG A 3 8.92 52.14 -26.20
CA ARG A 3 8.10 51.58 -25.12
C ARG A 3 8.77 50.30 -24.61
N ILE A 4 9.19 50.30 -23.35
CA ILE A 4 9.70 49.12 -22.66
C ILE A 4 8.48 48.36 -22.14
N VAL A 5 8.25 47.15 -22.65
CA VAL A 5 7.24 46.22 -22.13
C VAL A 5 7.95 45.35 -21.10
N LEU A 6 7.58 45.48 -19.82
CA LEU A 6 8.02 44.55 -18.78
C LEU A 6 7.23 43.25 -18.93
N PHE A 7 7.93 42.17 -19.29
CA PHE A 7 7.43 40.80 -19.12
C PHE A 7 7.72 40.36 -17.68
N GLY A 8 6.68 40.19 -16.87
CA GLY A 8 6.79 39.55 -15.56
C GLY A 8 6.91 38.05 -15.73
N LEU A 9 8.04 37.47 -15.35
CA LEU A 9 8.26 36.02 -15.26
C LEU A 9 7.67 35.53 -13.93
N VAL A 10 6.50 34.91 -13.96
CA VAL A 10 5.96 34.18 -12.80
C VAL A 10 6.64 32.82 -12.78
N ILE A 11 7.64 32.66 -11.92
CA ILE A 11 8.24 31.36 -11.60
C ILE A 11 7.25 30.66 -10.66
N GLY A 12 6.46 29.73 -11.21
CA GLY A 12 5.66 28.82 -10.41
C GLY A 12 6.60 27.88 -9.66
N LEU A 13 6.75 28.12 -8.36
CA LEU A 13 7.46 27.23 -7.46
C LEU A 13 6.55 26.03 -7.19
N MET A 14 6.77 24.94 -7.93
CA MET A 14 6.17 23.64 -7.63
C MET A 14 6.77 23.16 -6.30
N THR A 15 6.06 23.35 -5.20
CA THR A 15 6.44 22.76 -3.91
C THR A 15 6.02 21.29 -3.95
N THR A 16 6.98 20.40 -4.19
CA THR A 16 6.80 18.98 -3.95
C THR A 16 6.63 18.79 -2.44
N THR A 17 5.46 18.35 -1.99
CA THR A 17 5.30 17.81 -0.65
C THR A 17 6.23 16.59 -0.56
N SER A 18 7.26 16.68 0.28
CA SER A 18 8.21 15.59 0.50
C SER A 18 7.60 14.68 1.54
N TRP A 19 6.94 13.63 1.07
CA TRP A 19 6.67 12.46 1.88
C TRP A 19 8.00 11.76 2.20
N ALA A 20 8.10 11.08 3.34
CA ALA A 20 9.21 10.17 3.54
C ALA A 20 9.05 9.02 2.53
N GLU A 21 9.89 9.02 1.49
CA GLU A 21 9.94 7.96 0.47
C GLU A 21 10.24 6.62 1.15
N LEU A 22 9.52 5.57 0.75
CA LEU A 22 9.78 4.21 1.24
C LEU A 22 11.17 3.78 0.77
N ASP A 23 12.11 3.62 1.71
CA ASP A 23 13.43 3.08 1.41
C ASP A 23 13.33 1.57 1.12
N CYS A 24 13.19 1.24 -0.16
CA CYS A 24 12.98 -0.13 -0.62
C CYS A 24 13.92 -0.48 -1.79
N PRO A 25 15.21 -0.74 -1.52
CA PRO A 25 16.14 -1.12 -2.58
C PRO A 25 15.68 -2.41 -3.27
N PRO A 26 15.99 -2.60 -4.58
CA PRO A 26 15.66 -3.82 -5.35
C PRO A 26 16.56 -5.01 -4.97
N ASP A 27 16.77 -5.21 -3.68
CA ASP A 27 17.53 -6.33 -3.11
C ASP A 27 16.64 -7.58 -2.99
N SER A 28 17.26 -8.71 -2.67
CA SER A 28 16.51 -9.95 -2.45
C SER A 28 15.76 -9.91 -1.12
N SER A 29 14.49 -10.32 -1.14
CA SER A 29 13.72 -10.65 0.06
C SER A 29 14.13 -12.03 0.58
N TYR A 30 14.14 -12.18 1.91
CA TYR A 30 14.48 -13.42 2.59
C TYR A 30 13.43 -13.77 3.63
N HIS A 31 12.95 -15.02 3.58
CA HIS A 31 12.03 -15.55 4.57
C HIS A 31 12.38 -17.00 4.91
N VAL A 32 11.97 -17.42 6.11
CA VAL A 32 12.04 -18.83 6.51
C VAL A 32 11.01 -19.62 5.71
N ASP A 33 11.48 -20.63 5.00
CA ASP A 33 10.62 -21.49 4.20
C ASP A 33 9.83 -22.45 5.09
N MET A 34 8.55 -22.14 5.31
CA MET A 34 7.66 -22.95 6.14
C MET A 34 6.86 -23.99 5.35
N ARG A 35 7.10 -24.13 4.03
CA ARG A 35 6.40 -25.10 3.20
C ARG A 35 6.92 -26.49 3.49
N THR A 36 6.03 -27.42 3.82
CA THR A 36 6.40 -28.83 4.03
C THR A 36 6.54 -29.59 2.72
N MET A 37 5.86 -29.13 1.67
CA MET A 37 5.79 -29.75 0.34
C MET A 37 5.96 -28.68 -0.74
N LEU A 38 6.64 -29.04 -1.82
CA LEU A 38 6.72 -28.23 -3.04
C LEU A 38 5.43 -28.34 -3.87
N PRO A 39 5.18 -27.46 -4.85
CA PRO A 39 3.99 -27.51 -5.69
C PRO A 39 3.79 -28.83 -6.46
N ASP A 40 4.88 -29.58 -6.69
CA ASP A 40 4.86 -30.90 -7.33
C ASP A 40 4.50 -32.05 -6.37
N GLY A 41 4.31 -31.75 -5.09
CA GLY A 41 4.00 -32.73 -4.04
C GLY A 41 5.23 -33.49 -3.52
N SER A 42 6.44 -33.06 -3.81
CA SER A 42 7.66 -33.60 -3.17
C SER A 42 7.95 -32.91 -1.83
N PRO A 43 8.65 -33.57 -0.89
CA PRO A 43 9.07 -32.93 0.36
C PRO A 43 9.99 -31.73 0.09
N ASN A 44 9.80 -30.65 0.85
CA ASN A 44 10.60 -29.44 0.68
C ASN A 44 12.00 -29.58 1.34
N PRO A 45 13.11 -29.54 0.57
CA PRO A 45 14.46 -29.64 1.13
C PRO A 45 14.89 -28.41 1.93
N THR A 46 14.25 -27.25 1.73
CA THR A 46 14.58 -25.99 2.40
C THR A 46 13.68 -25.69 3.61
N TYR A 47 12.82 -26.63 4.02
CA TYR A 47 11.94 -26.42 5.18
C TYR A 47 12.71 -25.99 6.44
N GLY A 48 12.31 -24.86 7.01
CA GLY A 48 12.92 -24.23 8.19
C GLY A 48 14.23 -23.49 7.91
N GLN A 49 14.60 -23.30 6.64
CA GLN A 49 15.78 -22.52 6.23
C GLN A 49 15.35 -21.15 5.73
N GLU A 50 16.20 -20.14 5.96
CA GLU A 50 16.06 -18.84 5.31
C GLU A 50 16.47 -18.96 3.83
N ILE A 51 15.57 -18.57 2.93
CA ILE A 51 15.77 -18.60 1.48
C ILE A 51 15.48 -17.24 0.88
N ALA A 52 16.12 -16.94 -0.25
CA ALA A 52 15.70 -15.83 -1.09
C ALA A 52 14.34 -16.15 -1.72
N THR A 53 13.38 -15.23 -1.62
CA THR A 53 11.99 -15.44 -2.07
C THR A 53 11.61 -14.59 -3.28
N GLY A 54 12.39 -13.55 -3.59
CA GLY A 54 12.10 -12.61 -4.66
C GLY A 54 12.85 -11.28 -4.48
N LEU A 55 12.42 -10.23 -5.19
CA LEU A 55 12.86 -8.85 -5.01
C LEU A 55 11.97 -8.14 -3.99
N CYS A 56 12.59 -7.32 -3.16
CA CYS A 56 11.92 -6.65 -2.06
C CYS A 56 10.69 -5.84 -2.48
N ALA A 57 9.61 -6.01 -1.73
CA ALA A 57 8.51 -5.07 -1.67
C ALA A 57 8.41 -4.48 -0.26
N CYS A 58 8.13 -3.19 -0.17
CA CYS A 58 8.02 -2.48 1.10
C CYS A 58 6.72 -1.70 1.13
N MET A 59 6.08 -1.67 2.30
CA MET A 59 4.79 -0.99 2.50
C MET A 59 4.91 0.06 3.59
N GLY A 60 4.03 1.05 3.54
CA GLY A 60 3.86 2.03 4.60
C GLY A 60 2.56 2.80 4.45
N TYR A 61 2.40 3.83 5.28
CA TYR A 61 1.25 4.72 5.21
C TYR A 61 1.67 6.06 4.61
N VAL A 62 0.77 6.64 3.81
CA VAL A 62 0.85 8.06 3.47
C VAL A 62 0.52 8.86 4.73
N ASP A 63 1.26 9.93 4.97
CA ASP A 63 0.97 10.83 6.09
C ASP A 63 -0.29 11.67 5.79
N GLY A 64 -1.11 11.96 6.80
CA GLY A 64 -2.41 12.60 6.57
C GLY A 64 -3.53 11.64 6.16
N ILE A 65 -4.74 12.20 6.10
CA ILE A 65 -5.98 11.47 5.82
C ILE A 65 -6.87 12.21 4.82
N GLU A 66 -7.77 11.46 4.18
CA GLU A 66 -8.91 12.04 3.46
C GLU A 66 -10.17 11.94 4.33
N ILE A 67 -10.95 13.04 4.39
CA ILE A 67 -12.20 13.09 5.16
C ILE A 67 -13.37 13.38 4.22
N ASN A 68 -14.40 12.54 4.27
CA ASN A 68 -15.67 12.76 3.59
C ASN A 68 -16.83 12.58 4.58
N GLY A 69 -17.34 13.69 5.12
CA GLY A 69 -18.33 13.66 6.19
C GLY A 69 -17.73 13.00 7.45
N ASN A 70 -18.25 11.83 7.82
CA ASN A 70 -17.75 11.04 8.95
C ASN A 70 -16.84 9.88 8.51
N GLU A 71 -16.57 9.73 7.22
CA GLU A 71 -15.64 8.73 6.71
C GLU A 71 -14.22 9.30 6.71
N VAL A 72 -13.30 8.51 7.25
CA VAL A 72 -11.87 8.81 7.35
C VAL A 72 -11.12 7.72 6.60
N THR A 73 -10.35 8.12 5.60
CA THR A 73 -9.61 7.20 4.74
C THR A 73 -8.12 7.35 4.95
N PHE A 74 -7.45 6.23 5.17
CA PHE A 74 -6.00 6.09 5.29
C PHE A 74 -5.47 5.38 4.05
N THR A 75 -4.35 5.85 3.51
CA THR A 75 -3.76 5.30 2.29
C THR A 75 -2.53 4.47 2.64
N ILE A 76 -2.54 3.21 2.20
CA ILE A 76 -1.39 2.31 2.26
C ILE A 76 -0.68 2.38 0.92
N ARG A 77 0.64 2.54 0.98
CA ARG A 77 1.53 2.72 -0.16
C ARG A 77 2.54 1.59 -0.22
N ILE A 78 3.02 1.32 -1.44
CA ILE A 78 3.96 0.23 -1.73
C ILE A 78 5.04 0.69 -2.69
N VAL A 79 6.25 0.16 -2.49
CA VAL A 79 7.27 0.00 -3.52
C VAL A 79 7.42 -1.49 -3.77
N ASP A 80 7.13 -1.97 -4.97
CA ASP A 80 7.30 -3.37 -5.39
C ASP A 80 8.36 -3.46 -6.49
N ASN A 81 9.52 -4.04 -6.17
CA ASN A 81 10.63 -4.20 -7.12
C ASN A 81 10.43 -5.38 -8.07
N GLU A 82 9.36 -6.15 -7.88
CA GLU A 82 8.88 -7.14 -8.83
C GLU A 82 7.35 -7.22 -8.82
N PRO A 83 6.72 -7.76 -9.88
CA PRO A 83 5.27 -7.91 -9.90
C PRO A 83 4.78 -8.79 -8.76
N ILE A 84 3.76 -8.32 -8.03
CA ILE A 84 3.06 -9.11 -7.01
C ILE A 84 1.69 -9.57 -7.54
N ARG A 85 1.24 -10.75 -7.11
CA ARG A 85 0.01 -11.40 -7.59
C ARG A 85 -1.15 -11.38 -6.60
N GLY A 86 -0.95 -10.76 -5.45
CA GLY A 86 -1.95 -10.64 -4.41
C GLY A 86 -1.42 -9.88 -3.22
N VAL A 87 -2.27 -9.73 -2.23
CA VAL A 87 -1.98 -9.05 -0.97
C VAL A 87 -2.77 -9.75 0.13
N GLU A 88 -2.16 -9.95 1.29
CA GLU A 88 -2.87 -10.31 2.51
C GLU A 88 -2.29 -9.50 3.67
N LEU A 89 -3.15 -8.70 4.31
CA LEU A 89 -2.77 -7.84 5.43
C LEU A 89 -3.73 -8.05 6.61
N ASP A 90 -3.19 -8.03 7.82
CA ASP A 90 -3.96 -7.89 9.06
C ASP A 90 -3.61 -6.53 9.68
N ILE A 91 -4.53 -5.57 9.65
CA ILE A 91 -4.29 -4.15 9.94
C ILE A 91 -4.87 -3.78 11.30
N TYR A 92 -4.02 -3.27 12.19
CA TYR A 92 -4.37 -2.84 13.53
C TYR A 92 -4.19 -1.32 13.67
N HIS A 93 -4.96 -0.71 14.57
CA HIS A 93 -4.79 0.69 14.97
C HIS A 93 -5.10 0.93 16.44
N ASP A 94 -4.61 2.02 17.00
CA ASP A 94 -4.77 2.36 18.42
C ASP A 94 -6.03 3.20 18.75
N PHE A 95 -6.73 3.71 17.72
CA PHE A 95 -7.88 4.58 17.94
C PHE A 95 -9.24 3.85 17.86
N ALA A 96 -9.75 3.43 19.02
CA ALA A 96 -10.93 2.56 19.15
C ALA A 96 -12.27 3.15 18.63
N ASP A 97 -12.35 4.47 18.40
CA ASP A 97 -13.57 5.10 17.89
C ASP A 97 -13.72 4.92 16.37
N LEU A 98 -12.68 4.48 15.66
CA LEU A 98 -12.78 4.15 14.24
C LEU A 98 -13.44 2.79 14.05
N THR A 99 -14.51 2.77 13.25
CA THR A 99 -15.18 1.53 12.82
C THR A 99 -14.85 1.27 11.36
N TYR A 100 -14.30 0.10 11.04
CA TYR A 100 -14.01 -0.26 9.64
C TYR A 100 -15.25 -0.25 8.76
N THR A 101 -15.13 0.37 7.59
CA THR A 101 -16.22 0.51 6.62
C THR A 101 -15.92 -0.20 5.31
N SER A 102 -14.77 0.10 4.69
CA SER A 102 -14.45 -0.47 3.39
C SER A 102 -12.97 -0.39 3.06
N VAL A 103 -12.57 -1.12 2.02
CA VAL A 103 -11.27 -1.00 1.37
C VAL A 103 -11.48 -0.81 -0.13
N SER A 104 -10.72 0.09 -0.74
CA SER A 104 -10.68 0.29 -2.18
C SER A 104 -9.25 0.17 -2.71
N LYS A 105 -9.13 -0.03 -4.02
CA LYS A 105 -7.83 -0.19 -4.67
C LYS A 105 -7.11 1.16 -4.77
N GLY A 106 -5.81 1.14 -4.55
CA GLY A 106 -4.92 2.18 -5.02
C GLY A 106 -4.46 1.89 -6.45
N GLU A 107 -3.77 2.87 -7.05
CA GLU A 107 -3.33 2.83 -8.45
C GLU A 107 -2.56 1.57 -8.82
N LYS A 108 -1.76 1.00 -7.90
CA LYS A 108 -0.93 -0.19 -8.17
C LYS A 108 -1.77 -1.44 -8.43
N LEU A 109 -3.04 -1.47 -7.98
CA LEU A 109 -3.97 -2.58 -8.16
C LEU A 109 -5.03 -2.32 -9.24
N GLU A 110 -4.98 -1.16 -9.90
CA GLU A 110 -5.83 -0.80 -11.02
C GLU A 110 -5.17 -1.14 -12.36
N ASN A 111 -5.98 -1.43 -13.38
CA ASN A 111 -5.52 -1.69 -14.75
C ASN A 111 -4.41 -2.77 -14.89
N VAL A 112 -4.30 -3.65 -13.90
CA VAL A 112 -3.32 -4.73 -13.83
C VAL A 112 -3.44 -5.71 -15.01
N THR A 113 -2.33 -6.33 -15.38
CA THR A 113 -2.26 -7.28 -16.50
C THR A 113 -1.81 -8.67 -16.05
N ASP A 114 -1.95 -9.68 -16.90
CA ASP A 114 -1.30 -10.98 -16.71
C ASP A 114 0.12 -11.00 -17.30
N GLU A 115 0.75 -12.18 -17.29
CA GLU A 115 2.12 -12.36 -17.81
C GLU A 115 2.27 -12.09 -19.30
N ASP A 116 1.18 -12.20 -20.07
CA ASP A 116 1.11 -11.93 -21.50
C ASP A 116 0.72 -10.47 -21.80
N GLY A 117 0.50 -9.65 -20.77
CA GLY A 117 0.08 -8.25 -20.90
C GLY A 117 -1.42 -8.07 -21.17
N ASN A 118 -2.25 -9.11 -21.02
CA ASN A 118 -3.69 -8.96 -21.17
C ASN A 118 -4.26 -8.23 -19.95
N PRO A 119 -5.19 -7.27 -20.12
CA PRO A 119 -5.86 -6.61 -19.00
C PRO A 119 -6.62 -7.62 -18.14
N ARG A 120 -6.37 -7.58 -16.84
CA ARG A 120 -7.00 -8.43 -15.81
C ARG A 120 -7.55 -7.56 -14.68
N ASN A 121 -8.13 -8.23 -13.69
CA ASN A 121 -8.59 -7.59 -12.48
C ASN A 121 -8.05 -8.32 -11.25
N MET A 122 -7.66 -7.55 -10.24
CA MET A 122 -7.49 -8.04 -8.88
C MET A 122 -8.78 -7.76 -8.10
N THR A 123 -9.28 -8.76 -7.38
CA THR A 123 -10.35 -8.57 -6.40
C THR A 123 -9.72 -8.15 -5.08
N LEU A 124 -10.27 -7.13 -4.43
CA LEU A 124 -9.87 -6.68 -3.11
C LEU A 124 -11.05 -6.82 -2.15
N LEU A 125 -10.82 -7.48 -1.03
CA LEU A 125 -11.82 -7.70 0.03
C LEU A 125 -11.22 -7.25 1.35
N GLY A 126 -11.99 -6.58 2.19
CA GLY A 126 -11.59 -6.24 3.55
C GLY A 126 -12.73 -6.52 4.52
N ASN A 127 -12.41 -7.12 5.67
CA ASN A 127 -13.38 -7.43 6.71
C ASN A 127 -12.80 -7.13 8.08
N TRP A 128 -13.63 -6.66 9.00
CA TRP A 128 -13.29 -6.61 10.42
C TRP A 128 -13.32 -8.01 11.02
N LEU A 129 -12.23 -8.43 11.66
CA LEU A 129 -12.08 -9.70 12.36
C LEU A 129 -11.65 -9.42 13.79
N ASP A 130 -12.61 -9.52 14.72
CA ASP A 130 -12.43 -9.32 16.16
C ASP A 130 -11.84 -7.95 16.53
N ASP A 131 -10.52 -7.77 16.37
CA ASP A 131 -9.72 -6.61 16.76
C ASP A 131 -8.94 -5.93 15.61
N HIS A 132 -8.99 -6.45 14.38
CA HIS A 132 -8.26 -5.91 13.23
C HIS A 132 -9.05 -5.97 11.93
N VAL A 133 -8.58 -5.26 10.92
CA VAL A 133 -9.06 -5.39 9.54
C VAL A 133 -8.21 -6.41 8.79
N LYS A 134 -8.79 -7.51 8.34
CA LYS A 134 -8.15 -8.41 7.38
C LYS A 134 -8.47 -7.97 5.96
N VAL A 135 -7.44 -7.71 5.15
CA VAL A 135 -7.53 -7.42 3.72
C VAL A 135 -6.95 -8.56 2.89
N LEU A 136 -7.62 -8.92 1.81
CA LEU A 136 -7.23 -9.94 0.84
C LEU A 136 -7.38 -9.39 -0.58
N GLY A 137 -6.26 -9.25 -1.29
CA GLY A 137 -6.15 -8.96 -2.71
C GLY A 137 -5.78 -10.23 -3.48
N TYR A 138 -6.57 -10.65 -4.47
CA TYR A 138 -6.27 -11.85 -5.26
C TYR A 138 -6.80 -11.76 -6.68
N SER A 139 -6.24 -12.57 -7.58
CA SER A 139 -6.76 -12.71 -8.95
C SER A 139 -6.87 -14.17 -9.35
N THR A 140 -8.03 -14.57 -9.89
CA THR A 140 -8.22 -15.88 -10.51
C THR A 140 -7.68 -15.95 -11.94
N SER A 141 -7.20 -14.82 -12.47
CA SER A 141 -6.71 -14.67 -13.85
C SER A 141 -5.24 -14.27 -13.92
N ARG A 142 -4.46 -14.58 -12.88
CA ARG A 142 -3.01 -14.25 -12.79
C ARG A 142 -2.69 -12.76 -12.98
N ALA A 143 -3.59 -11.85 -12.59
CA ALA A 143 -3.28 -10.43 -12.59
C ALA A 143 -2.08 -10.12 -11.67
N ARG A 144 -1.24 -9.19 -12.07
CA ARG A 144 -0.07 -8.72 -11.31
C ARG A 144 0.13 -7.22 -11.44
N THR A 145 0.77 -6.62 -10.44
CA THR A 145 1.26 -5.25 -10.49
C THR A 145 2.38 -5.10 -11.54
N GLU A 146 2.82 -3.87 -11.80
CA GLU A 146 3.93 -3.64 -12.74
C GLU A 146 5.29 -4.10 -12.19
N GLY A 147 5.52 -4.00 -10.88
CA GLY A 147 6.79 -4.41 -10.28
C GLY A 147 7.98 -3.57 -10.73
N ASN A 148 7.77 -2.28 -10.95
CA ASN A 148 8.72 -1.37 -11.58
C ASN A 148 9.63 -0.65 -10.57
N GLY A 149 9.50 -0.92 -9.27
CA GLY A 149 10.23 -0.25 -8.20
C GLY A 149 9.79 1.20 -7.95
N GLU A 150 8.74 1.67 -8.62
CA GLU A 150 8.17 3.00 -8.37
C GLU A 150 7.19 2.93 -7.20
N GLU A 151 7.26 3.93 -6.33
CA GLU A 151 6.32 4.11 -5.22
C GLU A 151 4.92 4.45 -5.75
N GLY A 152 3.90 3.84 -5.16
CA GLY A 152 2.51 4.18 -5.48
C GLY A 152 1.50 3.60 -4.50
N ASP A 153 0.26 4.06 -4.61
CA ASP A 153 -0.79 3.70 -3.66
C ASP A 153 -1.24 2.25 -3.90
N LEU A 154 -1.21 1.44 -2.84
CA LEU A 154 -1.64 0.05 -2.88
C LEU A 154 -3.14 -0.07 -2.67
N MET A 155 -3.66 0.58 -1.62
CA MET A 155 -5.07 0.55 -1.24
C MET A 155 -5.44 1.71 -0.31
N HIS A 156 -6.73 2.00 -0.26
CA HIS A 156 -7.30 2.97 0.68
C HIS A 156 -8.22 2.24 1.64
N VAL A 157 -8.01 2.43 2.94
CA VAL A 157 -8.80 1.82 4.01
C VAL A 157 -9.65 2.89 4.66
N THR A 158 -10.97 2.74 4.57
CA THR A 158 -11.93 3.71 5.07
C THR A 158 -12.60 3.21 6.34
N TYR A 159 -12.63 4.10 7.33
CA TYR A 159 -13.30 3.92 8.61
C TYR A 159 -14.38 4.99 8.78
N THR A 160 -15.35 4.74 9.64
CA THR A 160 -16.33 5.73 10.08
C THR A 160 -15.99 6.18 11.50
N LEU A 161 -15.94 7.50 11.68
CA LEU A 161 -15.89 8.16 12.98
C LEU A 161 -17.32 8.41 13.49
N PRO A 162 -17.63 8.14 14.78
CA PRO A 162 -18.94 8.43 15.35
C PRO A 162 -19.28 9.92 15.27
N GLU A 163 -20.58 10.23 15.21
CA GLU A 163 -21.04 11.62 15.18
C GLU A 163 -20.56 12.39 16.42
N GLY A 164 -19.88 13.52 16.19
CA GLY A 164 -19.27 14.31 17.26
C GLY A 164 -17.96 13.74 17.81
N GLY A 165 -17.46 12.63 17.24
CA GLY A 165 -16.12 12.11 17.51
C GLY A 165 -15.04 13.09 17.07
N VAL A 166 -13.88 13.03 17.73
CA VAL A 166 -12.72 13.88 17.44
C VAL A 166 -11.54 12.96 17.20
N LEU A 167 -10.90 13.11 16.04
CA LEU A 167 -9.66 12.41 15.73
C LEU A 167 -8.53 12.93 16.64
N PRO A 168 -7.67 12.04 17.18
CA PRO A 168 -6.41 12.47 17.79
C PRO A 168 -5.50 13.10 16.73
N ASP A 169 -4.44 13.82 17.12
CA ASP A 169 -3.50 14.43 16.15
C ASP A 169 -2.83 13.38 15.23
N GLU A 170 -2.62 12.17 15.75
CA GLU A 170 -2.04 11.03 15.03
C GLU A 170 -2.79 9.75 15.42
N VAL A 171 -2.92 8.82 14.46
CA VAL A 171 -3.37 7.43 14.70
C VAL A 171 -2.22 6.49 14.35
N THR A 172 -1.95 5.53 15.23
CA THR A 172 -0.87 4.57 15.07
C THR A 172 -1.39 3.30 14.39
N PHE A 173 -0.70 2.81 13.36
CA PHE A 173 -1.03 1.59 12.62
C PHE A 173 0.12 0.60 12.57
N TYR A 174 -0.20 -0.69 12.53
CA TYR A 174 0.74 -1.75 12.19
C TYR A 174 0.06 -2.91 11.46
N PHE A 175 0.85 -3.74 10.78
CA PHE A 175 0.40 -4.99 10.18
C PHE A 175 0.83 -6.18 11.04
N GLY A 176 -0.12 -6.96 11.54
CA GLY A 176 0.16 -8.22 12.25
C GLY A 176 0.56 -9.36 11.30
N LEU A 177 0.08 -9.29 10.05
CA LEU A 177 0.46 -10.17 8.95
C LEU A 177 0.65 -9.31 7.70
N ALA A 178 1.70 -9.58 6.95
CA ALA A 178 1.97 -8.95 5.67
C ALA A 178 2.51 -9.97 4.66
N ASN A 179 1.66 -10.37 3.70
CA ASN A 179 2.05 -11.25 2.61
C ASN A 179 1.82 -10.58 1.25
N LEU A 180 2.89 -10.47 0.47
CA LEU A 180 2.86 -10.04 -0.92
C LEU A 180 3.46 -11.18 -1.77
N PRO A 181 2.65 -11.99 -2.45
CA PRO A 181 3.17 -13.09 -3.25
C PRO A 181 3.83 -12.56 -4.54
N GLY A 182 5.15 -12.63 -4.60
CA GLY A 182 5.97 -12.22 -5.75
C GLY A 182 5.90 -13.21 -6.91
N THR A 183 6.54 -12.85 -8.03
CA THR A 183 6.50 -13.61 -9.29
C THR A 183 7.83 -14.21 -9.73
N SER A 184 8.94 -13.80 -9.11
CA SER A 184 10.31 -14.23 -9.46
C SER A 184 10.54 -15.72 -9.28
N MET A 185 9.77 -16.36 -8.40
CA MET A 185 9.87 -17.78 -8.08
C MET A 185 8.72 -18.62 -8.68
N ASP A 186 7.94 -18.10 -9.64
CA ASP A 186 6.82 -18.83 -10.26
C ASP A 186 7.25 -20.24 -10.76
N PRO A 187 6.50 -21.31 -10.42
CA PRO A 187 5.13 -21.35 -9.89
C PRO A 187 5.00 -21.10 -8.37
N GLU A 188 6.11 -20.94 -7.65
CA GLU A 188 6.12 -20.70 -6.21
C GLU A 188 5.86 -19.22 -5.93
N LEU A 189 4.68 -18.92 -5.40
CA LEU A 189 4.31 -17.56 -4.98
C LEU A 189 4.76 -17.34 -3.55
N LEU A 190 6.01 -16.93 -3.40
CA LEU A 190 6.63 -16.67 -2.09
C LEU A 190 6.41 -15.22 -1.67
N ASN A 191 6.38 -14.99 -0.36
CA ASN A 191 6.29 -13.64 0.19
C ASN A 191 7.56 -12.85 -0.13
N VAL A 192 7.41 -11.60 -0.58
CA VAL A 192 8.53 -10.73 -0.95
C VAL A 192 8.63 -9.46 -0.11
N VAL A 193 7.90 -9.41 1.00
CA VAL A 193 7.90 -8.28 1.92
C VAL A 193 9.26 -8.15 2.61
N CYS A 194 9.89 -6.97 2.52
CA CYS A 194 11.15 -6.66 3.21
C CYS A 194 10.98 -5.68 4.38
N ALA A 195 10.06 -4.73 4.25
CA ALA A 195 9.80 -3.75 5.30
C ALA A 195 8.33 -3.32 5.28
N TYR A 196 7.77 -3.15 6.47
CA TYR A 196 6.43 -2.62 6.69
C TYR A 196 6.29 -2.19 8.16
N PRO A 197 5.29 -1.37 8.52
CA PRO A 197 5.02 -1.05 9.91
C PRO A 197 4.54 -2.29 10.66
N ASP A 198 5.34 -2.79 11.59
CA ASP A 198 5.03 -3.95 12.43
C ASP A 198 4.69 -3.52 13.87
N GLU A 199 4.34 -4.47 14.73
CA GLU A 199 3.95 -4.17 16.11
C GLU A 199 5.08 -3.49 16.92
N GLU A 200 6.35 -3.78 16.59
CA GLU A 200 7.51 -3.21 17.26
C GLU A 200 7.87 -1.82 16.72
N ASN A 201 7.57 -1.56 15.46
CA ASN A 201 7.87 -0.32 14.72
C ASN A 201 6.63 0.16 13.96
N PRO A 202 5.57 0.61 14.66
CA PRO A 202 4.33 1.02 14.02
C PRO A 202 4.48 2.37 13.31
N ALA A 203 3.57 2.66 12.38
CA ALA A 203 3.49 3.93 11.67
C ALA A 203 2.53 4.88 12.39
N SER A 204 3.01 6.08 12.73
CA SER A 204 2.15 7.20 13.14
C SER A 204 1.69 7.96 11.90
N VAL A 205 0.38 8.05 11.72
CA VAL A 205 -0.23 8.79 10.60
C VAL A 205 -0.90 10.04 11.15
N SER A 206 -0.47 11.22 10.69
CA SER A 206 -1.14 12.47 11.03
C SER A 206 -2.60 12.44 10.59
N THR A 207 -3.50 12.95 11.42
CA THR A 207 -4.90 13.14 11.02
C THR A 207 -5.12 14.53 10.44
N ALA A 208 -4.06 15.27 10.13
CA ALA A 208 -4.18 16.48 9.34
C ALA A 208 -4.76 16.11 7.96
N VAL A 209 -5.77 16.87 7.53
CA VAL A 209 -6.42 16.61 6.25
C VAL A 209 -5.44 16.92 5.12
N VAL A 210 -5.28 15.99 4.19
CA VAL A 210 -4.55 16.23 2.95
C VAL A 210 -5.45 17.09 2.06
N SER A 211 -5.25 18.42 2.07
CA SER A 211 -6.02 19.32 1.20
C SER A 211 -5.52 19.21 -0.24
N ALA A 212 -6.30 18.61 -1.13
CA ALA A 212 -6.13 18.76 -2.57
C ALA A 212 -6.80 20.05 -3.06
N ASP A 213 -6.28 21.23 -2.71
CA ASP A 213 -6.84 22.50 -3.21
C ASP A 213 -6.02 23.10 -4.35
N ALA A 214 -6.61 23.05 -5.55
CA ALA A 214 -6.53 24.16 -6.50
C ALA A 214 -7.93 24.43 -7.08
N GLU A 215 -8.51 25.51 -6.57
CA GLU A 215 -9.81 26.13 -6.80
C GLU A 215 -10.34 26.19 -8.25
N SER A 216 -11.67 26.10 -8.37
CA SER A 216 -12.40 27.10 -9.16
C SER A 216 -13.71 27.49 -8.48
N ILE A 217 -13.68 28.55 -7.66
CA ILE A 217 -14.85 29.39 -7.41
C ILE A 217 -14.55 30.74 -8.04
N ILE A 218 -15.07 30.95 -9.25
CA ILE A 218 -15.09 32.26 -9.89
C ILE A 218 -16.32 33.00 -9.36
N LEU A 219 -16.11 34.16 -8.74
CA LEU A 219 -17.09 35.24 -8.65
C LEU A 219 -16.51 36.48 -9.34
#